data_AF-A0A8K0Y069-F1
#
_entry.id   AF-A0A8K0Y069-F1
#
_cell.length_a   1.000
_cell.length_b   1.000
_cell.length_c   1.000
_cell.angle_alpha   90.00
_cell.angle_beta   90.00
_cell.angle_gamma   90.00
#
_symmetry.space_group_name_H-M   'P 1'
#
loop_
_entity.id
_entity.type
_entity.pdbx_description
1 polymer ?
#
loop_
_entity_poly.entity_id
_entity_poly.type
_entity_poly.pdbx_seq_one_letter_code
_entity_poly.pdbx_strand_id
1 'polypeptide(L)'
;MSPHPSKLAYVPFVSVEHMMGLVHHIGVETVLKDLAAEIEADFRRWPLFDKTPRVASHSDVGVIELMPTSDGETYGFKYVNGHPGNPVAGLQTVTAFGLLADVASGYPRLLSEMTLLTALRTAATSAMAARHLAPKGARCMAMIGNGAQSEFQCLAFKAVCGIDTVRLYDIDASATARCARNLADSGLSVVTCRSEMEAIEGAQIITTCTADKQYATILTDNMVGAGVHINAIGGDCPGKTELHRDILLRSSIFVEYPPQTRIEGEIQQLDPDHPVTELWQVITGAARGRSDDRQITLFDSVGFAVEDFSALRYIARAITGTPYFTRLDMIADPDDPRDLFGMFQRARP
;
A
#
# COMPACT_ATOMS: atom_id res chain seq x y z
N MET A 1 6.79 25.54 -37.91
CA MET A 1 7.38 24.83 -36.75
C MET A 1 6.25 24.53 -35.79
N SER A 2 6.09 23.29 -35.34
CA SER A 2 5.10 22.98 -34.31
C SER A 2 5.36 23.85 -33.07
N PRO A 3 4.36 24.52 -32.49
CA PRO A 3 4.57 25.32 -31.29
C PRO A 3 5.14 24.44 -30.18
N HIS A 4 6.23 24.89 -29.55
CA HIS A 4 6.82 24.20 -28.43
C HIS A 4 6.01 24.50 -27.15
N PRO A 5 5.62 23.50 -26.35
CA PRO A 5 4.90 23.72 -25.09
C PRO A 5 5.75 24.55 -24.11
N SER A 6 5.12 25.43 -23.31
CA SER A 6 5.87 26.12 -22.26
C SER A 6 6.15 25.22 -21.06
N LYS A 7 6.88 25.75 -20.08
CA LYS A 7 7.15 25.06 -18.82
C LYS A 7 5.87 24.70 -18.05
N LEU A 8 4.80 25.47 -18.20
CA LEU A 8 3.51 25.24 -17.52
C LEU A 8 2.69 24.13 -18.18
N ALA A 9 2.94 23.81 -19.45
CA ALA A 9 2.28 22.73 -20.16
C ALA A 9 2.73 21.33 -19.67
N TYR A 10 3.96 21.27 -19.14
CA TYR A 10 4.62 20.02 -18.80
C TYR A 10 4.33 19.54 -17.37
N VAL A 11 3.84 18.31 -17.28
CA VAL A 11 3.72 17.56 -16.02
C VAL A 11 4.79 16.47 -15.99
N PRO A 12 5.64 16.38 -14.95
CA PRO A 12 6.51 15.23 -14.76
C PRO A 12 5.70 13.93 -14.73
N PHE A 13 6.09 12.96 -15.58
CA PHE A 13 5.50 11.64 -15.64
C PHE A 13 6.53 10.56 -15.30
N VAL A 14 6.28 9.82 -14.23
CA VAL A 14 7.07 8.64 -13.85
C VAL A 14 6.38 7.40 -14.41
N SER A 15 6.96 6.83 -15.47
CA SER A 15 6.53 5.58 -16.07
C SER A 15 6.98 4.37 -15.25
N VAL A 16 6.52 3.16 -15.61
CA VAL A 16 6.99 1.90 -15.00
C VAL A 16 8.51 1.74 -15.10
N GLU A 17 9.08 2.00 -16.29
CA GLU A 17 10.53 1.93 -16.51
C GLU A 17 11.28 2.93 -15.61
N HIS A 18 10.79 4.17 -15.53
CA HIS A 18 11.39 5.19 -14.69
C HIS A 18 11.27 4.86 -13.20
N MET A 19 10.14 4.30 -12.74
CA MET A 19 10.00 3.85 -11.36
C MET A 19 11.01 2.75 -11.03
N MET A 20 11.13 1.73 -11.89
CA MET A 20 12.10 0.65 -11.71
C MET A 20 13.53 1.20 -11.63
N GLY A 21 13.89 2.09 -12.56
CA GLY A 21 15.19 2.76 -12.58
C GLY A 21 15.46 3.59 -11.33
N LEU A 22 14.49 4.36 -10.87
CA LEU A 22 14.58 5.19 -9.66
C LEU A 22 14.76 4.32 -8.41
N VAL A 23 13.96 3.25 -8.27
CA VAL A 23 14.05 2.34 -7.12
C VAL A 23 15.41 1.65 -7.08
N HIS A 24 15.97 1.24 -8.22
CA HIS A 24 17.33 0.69 -8.26
C HIS A 24 18.41 1.74 -7.98
N HIS A 25 18.23 2.98 -8.46
CA HIS A 25 19.14 4.08 -8.22
C HIS A 25 19.26 4.42 -6.73
N ILE A 26 18.14 4.41 -6.01
CA ILE A 26 18.07 4.72 -4.57
C ILE A 26 18.38 3.49 -3.71
N GLY A 27 17.97 2.31 -4.17
CA GLY A 27 17.99 1.05 -3.43
C GLY A 27 16.64 0.73 -2.79
N VAL A 28 16.12 -0.48 -3.02
CA VAL A 28 14.76 -0.87 -2.63
C VAL A 28 14.51 -0.76 -1.12
N GLU A 29 15.46 -1.16 -0.27
CA GLU A 29 15.32 -1.05 1.18
C GLU A 29 15.32 0.40 1.67
N THR A 30 16.09 1.27 1.01
CA THR A 30 16.11 2.72 1.29
C THR A 30 14.76 3.33 0.93
N VAL A 31 14.23 3.02 -0.27
CA VAL A 31 12.89 3.46 -0.69
C VAL A 31 11.81 3.01 0.30
N LEU A 32 11.84 1.77 0.76
CA LEU A 32 10.87 1.25 1.73
C LEU A 32 10.95 1.97 3.10
N LYS A 33 12.17 2.26 3.58
CA LYS A 33 12.38 3.05 4.81
C LYS A 33 11.89 4.48 4.66
N ASP A 34 12.20 5.13 3.55
CA ASP A 34 11.83 6.51 3.28
C ASP A 34 10.30 6.65 3.11
N LEU A 35 9.67 5.72 2.40
CA LEU A 35 8.21 5.65 2.31
C LEU A 35 7.57 5.45 3.68
N ALA A 36 8.09 4.52 4.49
CA ALA A 36 7.58 4.30 5.84
C ALA A 36 7.70 5.56 6.71
N ALA A 37 8.77 6.33 6.56
CA ALA A 37 8.97 7.59 7.26
C ALA A 37 8.04 8.70 6.77
N GLU A 38 7.84 8.84 5.45
CA GLU A 38 6.93 9.82 4.85
C GLU A 38 5.47 9.55 5.25
N ILE A 39 5.04 8.28 5.15
CA ILE A 39 3.69 7.86 5.54
C ILE A 39 3.47 8.12 7.04
N GLU A 40 4.43 7.77 7.90
CA GLU A 40 4.31 8.02 9.33
C GLU A 40 4.27 9.53 9.66
N ALA A 41 5.02 10.36 8.92
CA ALA A 41 4.95 11.82 9.07
C ALA A 41 3.56 12.36 8.71
N ASP A 42 2.92 11.81 7.68
CA ASP A 42 1.56 12.17 7.29
C ASP A 42 0.50 11.65 8.28
N PHE A 43 0.68 10.46 8.84
CA PHE A 43 -0.18 9.96 9.92
C PHE A 43 -0.07 10.83 11.19
N ARG A 44 1.10 11.40 11.50
CA ARG A 44 1.23 12.34 12.65
C ARG A 44 0.38 13.60 12.50
N ARG A 45 0.03 13.98 11.28
CA ARG A 45 -0.80 15.15 10.95
C ARG A 45 -2.16 14.75 10.39
N TRP A 46 -2.66 13.56 10.74
CA TRP A 46 -3.94 13.01 10.29
C TRP A 46 -5.13 13.97 10.33
N PRO A 47 -5.31 14.84 11.37
CA PRO A 47 -6.43 15.77 11.40
C PRO A 47 -6.41 16.85 10.31
N LEU A 48 -5.25 17.14 9.69
CA LEU A 48 -5.14 18.13 8.61
C LEU A 48 -5.72 17.63 7.30
N PHE A 49 -5.79 16.31 7.10
CA PHE A 49 -6.24 15.74 5.85
C PHE A 49 -7.75 15.83 5.69
N ASP A 50 -8.19 16.29 4.52
CA ASP A 50 -9.52 16.00 4.01
C ASP A 50 -9.58 14.52 3.59
N LYS A 51 -10.43 13.76 4.28
CA LYS A 51 -10.50 12.30 4.24
C LYS A 51 -11.88 11.88 3.80
N THR A 52 -11.93 11.13 2.72
CA THR A 52 -13.13 10.44 2.26
C THR A 52 -12.82 8.95 2.10
N PRO A 53 -13.76 8.04 2.41
CA PRO A 53 -13.67 6.69 1.87
C PRO A 53 -13.50 6.75 0.35
N ARG A 54 -12.78 5.77 -0.20
CA ARG A 54 -12.61 5.63 -1.65
C ARG A 54 -13.96 5.53 -2.37
N VAL A 55 -14.01 6.04 -3.61
CA VAL A 55 -15.18 5.92 -4.48
C VAL A 55 -15.01 4.66 -5.32
N ALA A 56 -15.85 3.66 -5.08
CA ALA A 56 -15.78 2.36 -5.74
C ALA A 56 -16.89 2.18 -6.79
N SER A 57 -16.51 1.63 -7.96
CA SER A 57 -17.41 1.16 -9.00
C SER A 57 -17.28 -0.36 -9.11
N HIS A 58 -18.20 -1.08 -8.46
CA HIS A 58 -18.20 -2.54 -8.45
C HIS A 58 -18.76 -3.13 -9.75
N SER A 59 -18.23 -4.28 -10.14
CA SER A 59 -18.73 -5.18 -11.18
C SER A 59 -18.71 -6.62 -10.67
N ASP A 60 -19.30 -7.55 -11.41
CA ASP A 60 -19.34 -8.97 -11.03
C ASP A 60 -17.93 -9.54 -10.81
N VAL A 61 -16.96 -9.12 -11.63
CA VAL A 61 -15.61 -9.70 -11.70
C VAL A 61 -14.53 -8.88 -10.99
N GLY A 62 -14.87 -7.70 -10.46
CA GLY A 62 -13.88 -6.82 -9.84
C GLY A 62 -14.41 -5.45 -9.44
N VAL A 63 -13.51 -4.56 -9.09
CA VAL A 63 -13.81 -3.17 -8.69
C VAL A 63 -12.80 -2.22 -9.31
N ILE A 64 -13.25 -0.99 -9.59
CA ILE A 64 -12.42 0.15 -9.97
C ILE A 64 -12.66 1.27 -8.96
N GLU A 65 -11.59 1.90 -8.48
CA GLU A 65 -11.65 2.80 -7.33
C GLU A 65 -10.86 4.09 -7.58
N LEU A 66 -11.38 5.18 -7.04
CA LEU A 66 -10.66 6.45 -6.89
C LEU A 66 -10.43 6.73 -5.41
N MET A 67 -9.17 6.99 -5.06
CA MET A 67 -8.73 7.22 -3.68
C MET A 67 -8.16 8.65 -3.54
N PRO A 68 -9.00 9.68 -3.35
CA PRO A 68 -8.53 11.06 -3.22
C PRO A 68 -8.26 11.45 -1.76
N THR A 69 -7.31 12.36 -1.55
CA THR A 69 -7.14 13.09 -0.29
C THR A 69 -6.42 14.43 -0.53
N SER A 70 -6.50 15.33 0.44
CA SER A 70 -5.83 16.63 0.41
C SER A 70 -5.36 16.98 1.81
N ASP A 71 -4.21 17.63 1.93
CA ASP A 71 -3.78 18.25 3.20
C ASP A 71 -4.04 19.76 3.27
N GLY A 72 -4.78 20.30 2.30
CA GLY A 72 -5.06 21.72 2.14
C GLY A 72 -4.04 22.48 1.31
N GLU A 73 -2.87 21.90 1.04
CA GLU A 73 -1.83 22.49 0.18
C GLU A 73 -1.60 21.65 -1.09
N THR A 74 -1.58 20.33 -0.93
CA THR A 74 -1.43 19.36 -2.00
C THR A 74 -2.66 18.47 -2.04
N TYR A 75 -3.15 18.22 -3.25
CA TYR A 75 -4.18 17.22 -3.52
C TYR A 75 -3.53 16.01 -4.19
N GLY A 76 -3.96 14.81 -3.81
CA GLY A 76 -3.52 13.58 -4.45
C GLY A 76 -4.69 12.64 -4.68
N PHE A 77 -4.63 11.88 -5.78
CA PHE A 77 -5.50 10.73 -5.94
C PHE A 77 -4.79 9.57 -6.62
N LYS A 78 -5.31 8.37 -6.37
CA LYS A 78 -4.96 7.16 -7.09
C LYS A 78 -6.19 6.57 -7.77
N TYR A 79 -6.04 6.20 -9.04
CA TYR A 79 -6.88 5.23 -9.73
C TYR A 79 -6.31 3.84 -9.47
N VAL A 80 -7.16 2.89 -9.10
CA VAL A 80 -6.76 1.48 -8.93
C VAL A 80 -7.90 0.52 -9.29
N ASN A 81 -7.56 -0.66 -9.80
CA ASN A 81 -8.51 -1.76 -9.95
C ASN A 81 -8.16 -2.95 -9.03
N GLY A 82 -9.15 -3.76 -8.71
CA GLY A 82 -8.99 -5.06 -8.06
C GLY A 82 -9.79 -6.14 -8.78
N HIS A 83 -9.11 -6.99 -9.55
CA HIS A 83 -9.74 -8.01 -10.42
C HIS A 83 -9.02 -9.36 -10.27
N PRO A 84 -9.40 -10.20 -9.28
CA PRO A 84 -8.71 -11.46 -8.98
C PRO A 84 -8.62 -12.46 -10.14
N GLY A 85 -9.55 -12.41 -11.10
CA GLY A 85 -9.54 -13.28 -12.29
C GLY A 85 -8.59 -12.86 -13.41
N ASN A 86 -8.01 -11.65 -13.36
CA ASN A 86 -7.13 -11.12 -14.42
C ASN A 86 -5.92 -12.01 -14.77
N PRO A 87 -5.23 -12.67 -13.82
CA PRO A 87 -4.07 -13.50 -14.13
C PRO A 87 -4.36 -14.65 -15.11
N VAL A 88 -5.58 -15.18 -15.12
CA VAL A 88 -6.01 -16.23 -16.07
C VAL A 88 -5.95 -15.71 -17.52
N ALA A 89 -6.15 -14.41 -17.73
CA ALA A 89 -6.05 -13.74 -19.02
C ALA A 89 -4.68 -13.08 -19.28
N GLY A 90 -3.68 -13.30 -18.42
CA GLY A 90 -2.36 -12.66 -18.53
C GLY A 90 -2.34 -11.19 -18.11
N LEU A 91 -3.38 -10.70 -17.44
CA LEU A 91 -3.47 -9.34 -16.90
C LEU A 91 -3.12 -9.32 -15.40
N GLN A 92 -2.77 -8.15 -14.87
CA GLN A 92 -2.48 -7.98 -13.44
C GLN A 92 -3.78 -7.85 -12.63
N THR A 93 -3.84 -8.46 -11.43
CA THR A 93 -4.96 -8.30 -10.49
C THR A 93 -5.16 -6.83 -10.09
N VAL A 94 -4.06 -6.11 -9.90
CA VAL A 94 -4.02 -4.70 -9.50
C VAL A 94 -3.17 -3.93 -10.49
N THR A 95 -3.73 -2.85 -11.03
CA THR A 95 -3.04 -1.82 -11.79
C THR A 95 -3.47 -0.46 -11.26
N ALA A 96 -2.55 0.48 -11.19
CA ALA A 96 -2.82 1.80 -10.66
C ALA A 96 -1.95 2.88 -11.29
N PHE A 97 -2.46 4.11 -11.25
CA PHE A 97 -1.71 5.33 -11.49
C PHE A 97 -2.29 6.43 -10.61
N GLY A 98 -1.54 7.49 -10.40
CA GLY A 98 -1.99 8.59 -9.55
C GLY A 98 -1.33 9.91 -9.89
N LEU A 99 -1.92 10.97 -9.34
CA LEU A 99 -1.57 12.34 -9.66
C LEU A 99 -1.49 13.16 -8.37
N LEU A 100 -0.51 14.06 -8.32
CA LEU A 100 -0.47 15.15 -7.35
C LEU A 100 -0.81 16.47 -8.03
N ALA A 101 -1.50 17.34 -7.31
CA ALA A 101 -1.81 18.69 -7.74
C ALA A 101 -1.57 19.70 -6.61
N ASP A 102 -1.34 20.94 -6.99
CA ASP A 102 -1.36 22.09 -6.08
C ASP A 102 -2.81 22.48 -5.77
N VAL A 103 -3.17 22.61 -4.49
CA VAL A 103 -4.54 22.97 -4.09
C VAL A 103 -4.87 24.41 -4.44
N ALA A 104 -3.91 25.33 -4.35
CA ALA A 104 -4.14 26.76 -4.58
C ALA A 104 -4.52 27.09 -6.04
N SER A 105 -4.02 26.30 -6.99
CA SER A 105 -4.23 26.52 -8.43
C SER A 105 -4.98 25.39 -9.14
N GLY A 106 -5.04 24.20 -8.54
CA GLY A 106 -5.54 22.97 -9.18
C GLY A 106 -4.57 22.37 -10.20
N TYR A 107 -3.38 22.94 -10.41
CA TYR A 107 -2.45 22.47 -11.44
C TYR A 107 -1.77 21.15 -11.03
N PRO A 108 -1.72 20.15 -11.92
CA PRO A 108 -1.04 18.89 -11.66
C PRO A 108 0.48 19.08 -11.63
N ARG A 109 1.12 18.44 -10.65
CA ARG A 109 2.56 18.52 -10.36
C ARG A 109 3.31 17.23 -10.66
N LEU A 110 2.62 16.10 -10.67
CA LEU A 110 3.18 14.78 -10.95
C LEU A 110 2.07 13.87 -11.45
N LEU A 111 2.34 13.11 -12.50
CA LEU A 111 1.61 11.89 -12.83
C LEU A 111 2.58 10.71 -12.64
N SER A 112 2.15 9.64 -12.01
CA SER A 112 3.02 8.48 -11.78
C SER A 112 2.25 7.20 -12.05
N GLU A 113 2.94 6.20 -12.59
CA GLU A 113 2.53 4.81 -12.37
C GLU A 113 2.41 4.57 -10.86
N MET A 114 1.44 3.75 -10.47
CA MET A 114 1.29 3.38 -9.06
C MET A 114 1.04 1.88 -8.88
N THR A 115 1.34 1.04 -9.86
CA THR A 115 1.28 -0.40 -9.67
C THR A 115 2.45 -0.87 -8.82
N LEU A 116 3.68 -0.47 -9.16
CA LEU A 116 4.85 -0.76 -8.32
C LEU A 116 4.82 0.08 -7.04
N LEU A 117 4.45 1.36 -7.16
CA LEU A 117 4.34 2.24 -6.00
C LEU A 117 3.29 1.75 -4.98
N THR A 118 2.19 1.13 -5.43
CA THR A 118 1.22 0.49 -4.52
C THR A 118 1.87 -0.65 -3.75
N ALA A 119 2.65 -1.51 -4.40
CA ALA A 119 3.32 -2.60 -3.69
C ALA A 119 4.34 -2.07 -2.66
N LEU A 120 5.10 -1.04 -3.02
CA LEU A 120 6.07 -0.40 -2.13
C LEU A 120 5.40 0.29 -0.93
N ARG A 121 4.36 1.10 -1.17
CA ARG A 121 3.66 1.83 -0.10
C ARG A 121 2.89 0.88 0.82
N THR A 122 2.23 -0.15 0.30
CA THR A 122 1.54 -1.15 1.13
C THR A 122 2.54 -1.85 2.06
N ALA A 123 3.70 -2.27 1.54
CA ALA A 123 4.74 -2.89 2.36
C ALA A 123 5.35 -1.93 3.39
N ALA A 124 5.58 -0.67 3.00
CA ALA A 124 6.07 0.36 3.90
C ALA A 124 5.07 0.66 5.04
N THR A 125 3.77 0.77 4.74
CA THR A 125 2.69 0.92 5.73
C THR A 125 2.67 -0.25 6.69
N SER A 126 2.62 -1.49 6.18
CA SER A 126 2.60 -2.71 7.00
C SER A 126 3.78 -2.76 7.98
N ALA A 127 4.99 -2.51 7.49
CA ALA A 127 6.17 -2.54 8.33
C ALA A 127 6.23 -1.35 9.30
N MET A 128 5.70 -0.19 8.93
CA MET A 128 5.54 0.96 9.83
C MET A 128 4.56 0.66 10.96
N ALA A 129 3.39 0.10 10.65
CA ALA A 129 2.40 -0.32 11.64
C ALA A 129 2.99 -1.38 12.59
N ALA A 130 3.66 -2.39 12.05
CA ALA A 130 4.32 -3.42 12.83
C ALA A 130 5.41 -2.85 13.75
N ARG A 131 6.16 -1.82 13.35
CA ARG A 131 7.14 -1.18 14.25
C ARG A 131 6.52 -0.63 15.54
N HIS A 132 5.24 -0.24 15.51
CA HIS A 132 4.48 0.24 16.67
C HIS A 132 3.73 -0.87 17.43
N LEU A 133 3.40 -1.96 16.76
CA LEU A 133 2.43 -2.96 17.24
C LEU A 133 3.03 -4.35 17.48
N ALA A 134 4.12 -4.69 16.79
CA ALA A 134 4.76 -6.00 16.89
C ALA A 134 5.53 -6.17 18.20
N PRO A 135 5.80 -7.43 18.62
CA PRO A 135 6.67 -7.70 19.75
C PRO A 135 8.04 -7.06 19.56
N LYS A 136 8.58 -6.47 20.62
CA LYS A 136 9.93 -5.90 20.57
C LYS A 136 10.95 -7.00 20.27
N GLY A 137 11.83 -6.73 19.32
CA GLY A 137 12.87 -7.69 18.93
C GLY A 137 12.34 -8.89 18.14
N ALA A 138 11.15 -8.78 17.51
CA ALA A 138 10.71 -9.75 16.52
C ALA A 138 11.79 -9.95 15.44
N ARG A 139 12.02 -11.22 15.07
CA ARG A 139 13.03 -11.64 14.08
C ARG A 139 12.46 -12.53 12.98
N CYS A 140 11.37 -13.24 13.28
CA CYS A 140 10.74 -14.19 12.37
C CYS A 140 9.33 -13.72 11.98
N MET A 141 9.08 -13.66 10.68
CA MET A 141 7.77 -13.36 10.08
C MET A 141 7.27 -14.54 9.24
N ALA A 142 6.00 -14.91 9.39
CA ALA A 142 5.30 -15.78 8.45
C ALA A 142 4.67 -14.94 7.34
N MET A 143 4.81 -15.37 6.09
CA MET A 143 4.21 -14.74 4.91
C MET A 143 3.28 -15.75 4.24
N ILE A 144 1.97 -15.60 4.48
CA ILE A 144 0.90 -16.44 3.95
C ILE A 144 0.28 -15.76 2.73
N GLY A 145 0.33 -16.42 1.58
CA GLY A 145 0.05 -15.81 0.28
C GLY A 145 1.33 -15.20 -0.27
N ASN A 146 1.90 -15.83 -1.29
CA ASN A 146 3.17 -15.46 -1.91
C ASN A 146 2.93 -14.95 -3.34
N GLY A 147 1.92 -14.09 -3.49
CA GLY A 147 1.57 -13.39 -4.72
C GLY A 147 2.43 -12.13 -4.96
N ALA A 148 1.85 -11.10 -5.56
CA ALA A 148 2.60 -9.92 -6.00
C ALA A 148 3.17 -9.03 -4.87
N GLN A 149 2.66 -9.15 -3.64
CA GLN A 149 3.07 -8.30 -2.51
C GLN A 149 4.17 -8.94 -1.64
N SER A 150 4.38 -10.27 -1.71
CA SER A 150 5.15 -10.99 -0.70
C SER A 150 6.61 -10.55 -0.60
N GLU A 151 7.27 -10.36 -1.74
CA GLU A 151 8.66 -9.93 -1.78
C GLU A 151 8.82 -8.52 -1.18
N PHE A 152 7.90 -7.60 -1.49
CA PHE A 152 7.90 -6.25 -0.94
C PHE A 152 7.68 -6.25 0.57
N GLN A 153 6.71 -7.02 1.05
CA GLN A 153 6.44 -7.20 2.49
C GLN A 153 7.68 -7.73 3.20
N CYS A 154 8.28 -8.83 2.72
CA CYS A 154 9.49 -9.40 3.32
C CYS A 154 10.64 -8.38 3.42
N LEU A 155 10.90 -7.64 2.34
CA LEU A 155 11.95 -6.62 2.31
C LEU A 155 11.64 -5.42 3.22
N ALA A 156 10.38 -5.00 3.31
CA ALA A 156 9.99 -3.88 4.17
C ALA A 156 10.12 -4.24 5.65
N PHE A 157 9.66 -5.43 6.05
CA PHE A 157 9.80 -5.92 7.41
C PHE A 157 11.27 -6.13 7.80
N LYS A 158 12.11 -6.59 6.87
CA LYS A 158 13.57 -6.61 7.06
C LYS A 158 14.10 -5.21 7.33
N ALA A 159 13.83 -4.29 6.41
CA ALA A 159 14.39 -2.95 6.41
C ALA A 159 13.93 -2.09 7.61
N VAL A 160 12.66 -2.21 8.00
CA VAL A 160 12.02 -1.33 9.00
C VAL A 160 11.92 -1.97 10.38
N CYS A 161 11.66 -3.28 10.46
CA CYS A 161 11.47 -3.98 11.73
C CYS A 161 12.69 -4.83 12.16
N GLY A 162 13.67 -5.05 11.27
CA GLY A 162 14.82 -5.89 11.56
C GLY A 162 14.51 -7.39 11.55
N ILE A 163 13.46 -7.81 10.82
CA ILE A 163 13.20 -9.22 10.54
C ILE A 163 14.37 -9.81 9.75
N ASP A 164 14.89 -10.94 10.19
CA ASP A 164 16.00 -11.65 9.54
C ASP A 164 15.57 -12.99 8.95
N THR A 165 14.39 -13.50 9.34
CA THR A 165 13.87 -14.80 8.90
C THR A 165 12.44 -14.65 8.39
N VAL A 166 12.17 -15.20 7.20
CA VAL A 166 10.82 -15.26 6.63
C VAL A 166 10.41 -16.70 6.32
N ARG A 167 9.20 -17.06 6.73
CA ARG A 167 8.60 -18.39 6.51
C ARG A 167 7.47 -18.25 5.50
N LEU A 168 7.65 -18.82 4.32
CA LEU A 168 6.82 -18.61 3.15
C LEU A 168 5.85 -19.77 2.96
N TYR A 169 4.56 -19.47 2.77
CA TYR A 169 3.57 -20.44 2.34
C TYR A 169 2.56 -19.81 1.37
N ASP A 170 2.22 -20.58 0.33
CA ASP A 170 1.11 -20.35 -0.58
C ASP A 170 0.53 -21.70 -1.00
N ILE A 171 -0.77 -21.76 -1.27
CA ILE A 171 -1.44 -22.95 -1.81
C ILE A 171 -0.86 -23.34 -3.19
N ASP A 172 -0.39 -22.35 -3.96
CA ASP A 172 0.42 -22.55 -5.15
C ASP A 172 1.91 -22.59 -4.78
N ALA A 173 2.46 -23.80 -4.71
CA ALA A 173 3.87 -24.03 -4.43
C ALA A 173 4.81 -23.30 -5.41
N SER A 174 4.36 -23.01 -6.64
CA SER A 174 5.15 -22.26 -7.62
C SER A 174 5.32 -20.79 -7.23
N ALA A 175 4.33 -20.21 -6.56
CA ALA A 175 4.36 -18.85 -6.02
C ALA A 175 5.37 -18.75 -4.87
N THR A 176 5.34 -19.71 -3.92
CA THR A 176 6.35 -19.84 -2.85
C THR A 176 7.75 -19.98 -3.44
N ALA A 177 7.93 -20.85 -4.44
CA ALA A 177 9.22 -21.05 -5.08
C ALA A 177 9.74 -19.80 -5.80
N ARG A 178 8.84 -19.01 -6.44
CA ARG A 178 9.19 -17.72 -7.05
C ARG A 178 9.64 -16.71 -6.01
N CYS A 179 8.85 -16.53 -4.95
CA CYS A 179 9.17 -15.60 -3.86
C CYS A 179 10.52 -15.95 -3.22
N ALA A 180 10.76 -17.23 -2.93
CA ALA A 180 12.04 -17.69 -2.37
C ALA A 180 13.23 -17.41 -3.29
N ARG A 181 13.10 -17.62 -4.60
CA ARG A 181 14.16 -17.27 -5.57
C ARG A 181 14.43 -15.77 -5.60
N ASN A 182 13.38 -14.95 -5.62
CA ASN A 182 13.51 -13.49 -5.66
C ASN A 182 14.17 -12.92 -4.39
N LEU A 183 14.01 -13.61 -3.25
CA LEU A 183 14.57 -13.21 -1.95
C LEU A 183 15.94 -13.83 -1.65
N ALA A 184 16.49 -14.70 -2.50
CA ALA A 184 17.71 -15.48 -2.19
C ALA A 184 18.91 -14.59 -1.78
N ASP A 185 19.11 -13.47 -2.48
CA ASP A 185 20.21 -12.54 -2.22
C ASP A 185 19.78 -11.32 -1.38
N SER A 186 18.59 -11.38 -0.79
CA SER A 186 18.08 -10.30 0.05
C SER A 186 18.75 -10.24 1.43
N GLY A 187 19.54 -11.25 1.81
CA GLY A 187 20.10 -11.36 3.16
C GLY A 187 19.10 -11.82 4.23
N LEU A 188 17.89 -12.25 3.83
CA LEU A 188 16.94 -12.96 4.69
C LEU A 188 17.24 -14.46 4.73
N SER A 189 17.02 -15.09 5.88
CA SER A 189 16.86 -16.54 5.98
C SER A 189 15.46 -16.91 5.50
N VAL A 190 15.37 -17.46 4.29
CA VAL A 190 14.09 -17.84 3.66
C VAL A 190 13.80 -19.32 3.91
N VAL A 191 12.66 -19.60 4.54
CA VAL A 191 12.17 -20.96 4.80
C VAL A 191 10.88 -21.18 4.02
N THR A 192 10.85 -22.16 3.12
CA THR A 192 9.62 -22.56 2.43
C THR A 192 8.88 -23.62 3.25
N CYS A 193 7.60 -23.38 3.53
CA CYS A 193 6.77 -24.25 4.36
C CYS A 193 5.70 -24.97 3.51
N ARG A 194 5.15 -26.07 4.02
CA ARG A 194 4.16 -26.91 3.29
C ARG A 194 2.72 -26.66 3.72
N SER A 195 2.50 -25.88 4.77
CA SER A 195 1.20 -25.43 5.26
C SER A 195 1.33 -24.08 5.96
N GLU A 196 0.21 -23.39 6.11
CA GLU A 196 0.07 -22.18 6.91
C GLU A 196 0.45 -22.42 8.37
N MET A 197 0.10 -23.59 8.92
CA MET A 197 0.49 -23.99 10.28
C MET A 197 2.02 -24.11 10.44
N GLU A 198 2.70 -24.70 9.45
CA GLU A 198 4.17 -24.79 9.46
C GLU A 198 4.81 -23.41 9.31
N ALA A 199 4.21 -22.52 8.51
CA ALA A 199 4.74 -21.17 8.29
C ALA A 199 4.64 -20.29 9.55
N ILE A 200 3.54 -20.36 10.29
CA ILE A 200 3.36 -19.52 11.50
C ILE A 200 4.13 -20.05 12.72
N GLU A 201 4.60 -21.29 12.70
CA GLU A 201 5.32 -21.88 13.84
C GLU A 201 6.59 -21.08 14.17
N GLY A 202 6.63 -20.49 15.36
CA GLY A 202 7.74 -19.65 15.84
C GLY A 202 7.79 -18.24 15.23
N ALA A 203 6.83 -17.86 14.39
CA ALA A 203 6.72 -16.51 13.87
C ALA A 203 6.12 -15.56 14.91
N GLN A 204 6.72 -14.38 15.05
CA GLN A 204 6.22 -13.32 15.94
C GLN A 204 5.31 -12.35 15.20
N ILE A 205 5.43 -12.33 13.87
CA ILE A 205 4.61 -11.56 12.96
C ILE A 205 4.02 -12.51 11.93
N ILE A 206 2.73 -12.38 11.65
CA ILE A 206 2.04 -13.14 10.61
C ILE A 206 1.46 -12.12 9.62
N THR A 207 1.93 -12.16 8.38
CA THR A 207 1.37 -11.36 7.28
C THR A 207 0.54 -12.25 6.38
N THR A 208 -0.73 -11.90 6.17
CA THR A 208 -1.63 -12.58 5.23
C THR A 208 -1.90 -11.68 4.02
N CYS A 209 -1.69 -12.21 2.81
CA CYS A 209 -1.85 -11.50 1.55
C CYS A 209 -2.36 -12.41 0.43
N THR A 210 -3.44 -13.11 0.70
CA THR A 210 -4.11 -14.00 -0.25
C THR A 210 -5.08 -13.24 -1.15
N ALA A 211 -5.28 -13.75 -2.36
CA ALA A 211 -6.12 -13.13 -3.38
C ALA A 211 -7.33 -14.04 -3.66
N ASP A 212 -8.28 -14.06 -2.74
CA ASP A 212 -9.51 -14.84 -2.86
C ASP A 212 -10.74 -13.99 -2.55
N LYS A 213 -11.70 -13.89 -3.47
CA LYS A 213 -12.87 -13.00 -3.34
C LYS A 213 -14.01 -13.71 -2.61
N GLN A 214 -13.74 -14.12 -1.37
CA GLN A 214 -14.72 -14.74 -0.48
C GLN A 214 -14.37 -14.51 1.00
N TYR A 215 -15.30 -14.86 1.89
CA TYR A 215 -15.04 -14.92 3.33
C TYR A 215 -14.18 -16.16 3.66
N ALA A 216 -12.87 -16.03 3.51
CA ALA A 216 -11.92 -17.10 3.80
C ALA A 216 -11.50 -17.07 5.28
N THR A 217 -11.02 -18.23 5.74
CA THR A 217 -10.48 -18.40 7.10
C THR A 217 -9.08 -19.00 7.01
N ILE A 218 -8.21 -18.26 6.30
CA ILE A 218 -6.80 -18.62 6.07
C ILE A 218 -6.10 -18.88 7.40
N LEU A 219 -6.42 -18.09 8.42
CA LEU A 219 -6.06 -18.37 9.80
C LEU A 219 -7.31 -18.65 10.63
N THR A 220 -7.30 -19.79 11.33
CA THR A 220 -8.32 -20.14 12.32
C THR A 220 -7.85 -19.83 13.74
N ASP A 221 -8.78 -19.74 14.68
CA ASP A 221 -8.48 -19.29 16.03
C ASP A 221 -7.38 -20.12 16.74
N ASN A 222 -7.45 -21.44 16.62
CA ASN A 222 -6.49 -22.37 17.21
C ASN A 222 -5.06 -22.27 16.63
N MET A 223 -4.87 -21.58 15.50
CA MET A 223 -3.55 -21.39 14.88
C MET A 223 -2.76 -20.25 15.53
N VAL A 224 -3.44 -19.19 15.97
CA VAL A 224 -2.79 -17.94 16.38
C VAL A 224 -2.53 -17.96 17.90
N GLY A 225 -1.25 -17.99 18.27
CA GLY A 225 -0.79 -17.96 19.65
C GLY A 225 -0.82 -16.57 20.29
N ALA A 226 -0.63 -16.51 21.61
CA ALA A 226 -0.47 -15.25 22.34
C ALA A 226 0.81 -14.52 21.91
N GLY A 227 0.78 -13.19 21.96
CA GLY A 227 1.96 -12.35 21.75
C GLY A 227 2.32 -12.08 20.29
N VAL A 228 1.56 -12.58 19.31
CA VAL A 228 1.87 -12.30 17.90
C VAL A 228 1.32 -10.94 17.45
N HIS A 229 1.88 -10.43 16.35
CA HIS A 229 1.27 -9.37 15.56
C HIS A 229 0.79 -9.93 14.22
N ILE A 230 -0.44 -9.61 13.85
CA ILE A 230 -1.03 -9.98 12.58
C ILE A 230 -1.10 -8.72 11.72
N ASN A 231 -0.54 -8.79 10.52
CA ASN A 231 -0.63 -7.80 9.47
C ASN A 231 -1.54 -8.38 8.38
N ALA A 232 -2.83 -8.10 8.47
CA ALA A 232 -3.83 -8.60 7.52
C ALA A 232 -3.96 -7.58 6.38
N ILE A 233 -3.53 -7.96 5.18
CA ILE A 233 -3.52 -7.09 3.99
C ILE A 233 -4.32 -7.65 2.83
N GLY A 234 -4.72 -8.93 2.88
CA GLY A 234 -5.52 -9.53 1.83
C GLY A 234 -7.01 -9.18 1.94
N GLY A 235 -7.61 -9.08 3.13
CA GLY A 235 -9.01 -8.64 3.27
C GLY A 235 -9.19 -7.15 2.97
N ASP A 236 -9.54 -6.78 1.73
CA ASP A 236 -9.49 -5.39 1.24
C ASP A 236 -10.78 -4.89 0.56
N CYS A 237 -11.85 -5.68 0.55
CA CYS A 237 -13.12 -5.28 -0.04
C CYS A 237 -14.31 -6.02 0.62
N PRO A 238 -15.56 -5.54 0.42
CA PRO A 238 -16.73 -6.19 1.00
C PRO A 238 -16.86 -7.62 0.51
N GLY A 239 -17.03 -8.57 1.42
CA GLY A 239 -17.12 -9.99 1.10
C GLY A 239 -15.78 -10.72 0.98
N LYS A 240 -14.66 -10.08 1.30
CA LYS A 240 -13.31 -10.65 1.22
C LYS A 240 -12.58 -10.50 2.55
N THR A 241 -12.30 -11.62 3.21
CA THR A 241 -11.61 -11.68 4.51
C THR A 241 -10.70 -12.90 4.57
N GLU A 242 -9.69 -12.86 5.43
CA GLU A 242 -8.67 -13.90 5.60
C GLU A 242 -8.68 -14.53 6.99
N LEU A 243 -9.23 -13.84 8.00
CA LEU A 243 -9.16 -14.27 9.38
C LEU A 243 -10.50 -14.77 9.88
N HIS A 244 -10.48 -15.85 10.66
CA HIS A 244 -11.66 -16.27 11.41
C HIS A 244 -12.04 -15.21 12.46
N ARG A 245 -13.34 -14.87 12.53
CA ARG A 245 -13.93 -13.87 13.46
C ARG A 245 -13.40 -13.92 14.90
N ASP A 246 -13.17 -15.11 15.45
CA ASP A 246 -12.70 -15.26 16.83
C ASP A 246 -11.28 -14.71 17.06
N ILE A 247 -10.43 -14.66 16.03
CA ILE A 247 -9.13 -13.99 16.09
C ILE A 247 -9.32 -12.49 16.35
N LEU A 248 -10.28 -11.88 15.66
CA LEU A 248 -10.57 -10.45 15.78
C LEU A 248 -11.06 -10.14 17.20
N LEU A 249 -11.99 -10.94 17.74
CA LEU A 249 -12.58 -10.73 19.07
C LEU A 249 -11.57 -10.76 20.22
N ARG A 250 -10.43 -11.46 20.05
CA ARG A 250 -9.36 -11.52 21.07
C ARG A 250 -8.14 -10.67 20.74
N SER A 251 -8.16 -9.96 19.63
CA SER A 251 -7.08 -9.06 19.21
C SER A 251 -7.39 -7.64 19.61
N SER A 252 -6.37 -6.84 19.87
CA SER A 252 -6.50 -5.39 19.79
C SER A 252 -6.33 -4.97 18.34
N ILE A 253 -7.37 -4.35 17.79
CA ILE A 253 -7.48 -4.07 16.36
C ILE A 253 -7.10 -2.62 16.08
N PHE A 254 -6.18 -2.45 15.14
CA PHE A 254 -5.66 -1.18 14.65
C PHE A 254 -6.00 -1.05 13.17
N VAL A 255 -6.49 0.12 12.78
CA VAL A 255 -6.98 0.38 11.41
C VAL A 255 -6.41 1.68 10.86
N GLU A 256 -6.46 1.84 9.54
CA GLU A 256 -6.11 3.08 8.85
C GLU A 256 -7.22 4.14 9.04
N TYR A 257 -8.39 3.91 8.44
CA TYR A 257 -9.53 4.82 8.48
C TYR A 257 -10.85 4.07 8.74
N PRO A 258 -11.42 4.13 9.95
CA PRO A 258 -12.53 3.28 10.37
C PRO A 258 -13.74 3.30 9.44
N PRO A 259 -14.22 4.46 8.92
CA PRO A 259 -15.37 4.49 8.02
C PRO A 259 -15.20 3.64 6.77
N GLN A 260 -13.97 3.47 6.28
CA GLN A 260 -13.65 2.62 5.14
C GLN A 260 -13.37 1.18 5.58
N THR A 261 -12.52 0.97 6.59
CA THR A 261 -12.14 -0.38 7.04
C THR A 261 -13.34 -1.19 7.56
N ARG A 262 -14.38 -0.54 8.11
CA ARG A 262 -15.64 -1.21 8.52
C ARG A 262 -16.39 -1.88 7.38
N ILE A 263 -16.18 -1.42 6.15
CA ILE A 263 -16.86 -1.91 4.95
C ILE A 263 -16.01 -3.00 4.26
N GLU A 264 -14.68 -2.90 4.38
CA GLU A 264 -13.75 -3.60 3.48
C GLU A 264 -12.78 -4.55 4.20
N GLY A 265 -12.44 -4.27 5.45
CA GLY A 265 -11.42 -5.00 6.21
C GLY A 265 -11.96 -6.24 6.90
N GLU A 266 -11.13 -6.88 7.71
CA GLU A 266 -11.51 -8.03 8.54
C GLU A 266 -12.66 -7.69 9.50
N ILE A 267 -12.68 -6.47 10.05
CA ILE A 267 -13.71 -6.01 10.98
C ILE A 267 -15.12 -5.92 10.39
N GLN A 268 -15.31 -6.11 9.08
CA GLN A 268 -16.65 -6.27 8.48
C GLN A 268 -17.41 -7.47 9.07
N GLN A 269 -16.70 -8.41 9.72
CA GLN A 269 -17.26 -9.57 10.42
C GLN A 269 -17.79 -9.26 11.85
N LEU A 270 -17.57 -8.03 12.34
CA LEU A 270 -17.90 -7.62 13.71
C LEU A 270 -19.09 -6.67 13.73
N ASP A 271 -19.59 -6.41 14.95
CA ASP A 271 -20.61 -5.40 15.15
C ASP A 271 -20.08 -4.01 14.70
N PRO A 272 -20.92 -3.14 14.09
CA PRO A 272 -20.48 -1.85 13.55
C PRO A 272 -19.78 -0.93 14.56
N ASP A 273 -20.08 -1.08 15.84
CA ASP A 273 -19.55 -0.32 16.97
C ASP A 273 -18.40 -1.03 17.73
N HIS A 274 -17.97 -2.22 17.27
CA HIS A 274 -16.88 -2.96 17.91
C HIS A 274 -15.62 -2.08 18.02
N PRO A 275 -14.97 -1.96 19.18
CA PRO A 275 -13.88 -0.99 19.37
C PRO A 275 -12.69 -1.27 18.45
N VAL A 276 -12.19 -0.23 17.78
CA VAL A 276 -10.94 -0.23 17.01
C VAL A 276 -10.13 1.01 17.35
N THR A 277 -8.81 0.94 17.19
CA THR A 277 -7.92 2.09 17.37
C THR A 277 -7.38 2.55 16.02
N GLU A 278 -7.47 3.85 15.73
CA GLU A 278 -6.84 4.38 14.52
C GLU A 278 -5.32 4.41 14.70
N LEU A 279 -4.58 3.91 13.71
CA LEU A 279 -3.12 3.78 13.81
C LEU A 279 -2.43 5.13 14.06
N TRP A 280 -2.96 6.23 13.51
CA TRP A 280 -2.42 7.57 13.73
C TRP A 280 -2.44 7.97 15.22
N GLN A 281 -3.40 7.49 16.00
CA GLN A 281 -3.49 7.76 17.44
C GLN A 281 -2.36 7.06 18.19
N VAL A 282 -1.96 5.86 17.75
CA VAL A 282 -0.80 5.16 18.30
C VAL A 282 0.49 5.90 17.94
N ILE A 283 0.65 6.30 16.67
CA ILE A 283 1.84 7.01 16.17
C ILE A 283 2.06 8.35 16.90
N THR A 284 0.98 9.05 17.24
CA THR A 284 1.01 10.33 17.97
C THR A 284 1.07 10.18 19.50
N GLY A 285 0.94 8.95 20.02
CA GLY A 285 0.88 8.67 21.46
C GLY A 285 -0.47 9.01 22.12
N ALA A 286 -1.50 9.35 21.34
CA ALA A 286 -2.86 9.57 21.82
C ALA A 286 -3.57 8.27 22.24
N ALA A 287 -3.17 7.14 21.67
CA ALA A 287 -3.61 5.81 22.05
C ALA A 287 -2.40 4.89 22.31
N ARG A 288 -2.61 3.84 23.10
CA ARG A 288 -1.59 2.82 23.34
C ARG A 288 -1.60 1.82 22.19
N GLY A 289 -0.43 1.51 21.63
CA GLY A 289 -0.24 0.38 20.73
C GLY A 289 -0.21 -0.94 21.50
N ARG A 290 0.86 -1.72 21.33
CA ARG A 290 1.07 -2.91 22.17
C ARG A 290 1.19 -2.53 23.65
N SER A 291 0.50 -3.27 24.51
CA SER A 291 0.37 -3.07 25.94
C SER A 291 1.07 -4.13 26.78
N ASP A 292 1.15 -5.37 26.30
CA ASP A 292 1.89 -6.46 26.94
C ASP A 292 2.41 -7.50 25.92
N ASP A 293 3.28 -8.40 26.38
CA ASP A 293 3.97 -9.40 25.56
C ASP A 293 3.06 -10.56 25.12
N ARG A 294 1.89 -10.74 25.75
CA ARG A 294 0.91 -11.78 25.40
C ARG A 294 -0.22 -11.26 24.51
N GLN A 295 -0.36 -9.94 24.40
CA GLN A 295 -1.38 -9.31 23.56
C GLN A 295 -1.25 -9.77 22.11
N ILE A 296 -2.39 -10.03 21.48
CA ILE A 296 -2.47 -10.19 20.03
C ILE A 296 -2.86 -8.84 19.46
N THR A 297 -2.04 -8.33 18.56
CA THR A 297 -2.31 -7.07 17.86
C THR A 297 -2.64 -7.39 16.42
N LEU A 298 -3.73 -6.85 15.89
CA LEU A 298 -4.13 -6.98 14.50
C LEU A 298 -4.05 -5.60 13.85
N PHE A 299 -3.24 -5.45 12.80
CA PHE A 299 -3.40 -4.35 11.86
C PHE A 299 -4.29 -4.85 10.72
N ASP A 300 -5.52 -4.34 10.68
CA ASP A 300 -6.52 -4.64 9.66
C ASP A 300 -6.40 -3.58 8.55
N SER A 301 -5.65 -3.93 7.50
CA SER A 301 -5.24 -3.01 6.46
C SER A 301 -6.00 -3.24 5.15
N VAL A 302 -6.54 -2.15 4.63
CA VAL A 302 -7.30 -2.11 3.37
C VAL A 302 -6.69 -1.15 2.35
N GLY A 303 -5.73 -0.32 2.78
CA GLY A 303 -5.13 0.75 1.98
C GLY A 303 -5.97 2.02 1.95
N PHE A 304 -5.35 3.14 2.29
CA PHE A 304 -6.01 4.44 2.34
C PHE A 304 -5.25 5.53 1.58
N ALA A 305 -6.01 6.52 1.08
CA ALA A 305 -5.52 7.55 0.17
C ALA A 305 -4.34 8.38 0.72
N VAL A 306 -4.23 8.52 2.05
CA VAL A 306 -3.11 9.22 2.69
C VAL A 306 -1.78 8.54 2.37
N GLU A 307 -1.74 7.21 2.29
CA GLU A 307 -0.51 6.47 1.98
C GLU A 307 -0.09 6.66 0.52
N ASP A 308 -1.06 6.68 -0.39
CA ASP A 308 -0.85 6.96 -1.81
C ASP A 308 -0.34 8.39 -2.01
N PHE A 309 -0.92 9.35 -1.27
CA PHE A 309 -0.50 10.74 -1.24
C PHE A 309 0.94 10.89 -0.75
N SER A 310 1.29 10.25 0.37
CA SER A 310 2.67 10.24 0.90
C SER A 310 3.64 9.64 -0.13
N ALA A 311 3.27 8.53 -0.74
CA ALA A 311 4.11 7.85 -1.72
C ALA A 311 4.35 8.72 -2.97
N LEU A 312 3.31 9.36 -3.50
CA LEU A 312 3.45 10.29 -4.61
C LEU A 312 4.31 11.51 -4.25
N ARG A 313 4.19 12.03 -3.01
CA ARG A 313 5.03 13.15 -2.54
C ARG A 313 6.49 12.76 -2.45
N TYR A 314 6.76 11.56 -1.95
CA TYR A 314 8.10 10.98 -1.94
C TYR A 314 8.67 10.91 -3.36
N ILE A 315 7.92 10.35 -4.32
CA ILE A 315 8.35 10.26 -5.72
C ILE A 315 8.59 11.64 -6.34
N ALA A 316 7.70 12.61 -6.11
CA ALA A 316 7.85 13.98 -6.62
C ALA A 316 9.18 14.62 -6.18
N ARG A 317 9.63 14.34 -4.94
CA ARG A 317 10.94 14.80 -4.47
C ARG A 317 12.08 13.95 -5.03
N ALA A 318 11.94 12.63 -4.98
CA ALA A 318 12.99 11.67 -5.34
C ALA A 318 13.45 11.77 -6.80
N ILE A 319 12.58 12.20 -7.72
CA ILE A 319 12.96 12.38 -9.13
C ILE A 319 13.77 13.66 -9.40
N THR A 320 13.85 14.59 -8.46
CA THR A 320 14.51 15.89 -8.66
C THR A 320 16.00 15.70 -8.96
N GLY A 321 16.46 16.22 -10.11
CA GLY A 321 17.85 16.09 -10.53
C GLY A 321 18.22 14.72 -11.12
N THR A 322 17.24 13.83 -11.30
CA THR A 322 17.43 12.49 -11.88
C THR A 322 16.89 12.43 -13.32
N PRO A 323 17.30 11.45 -14.15
CA PRO A 323 16.70 11.22 -15.45
C PRO A 323 15.39 10.39 -15.39
N TYR A 324 14.93 9.98 -14.21
CA TYR A 324 13.84 9.00 -14.05
C TYR A 324 12.44 9.64 -14.14
N PHE A 325 12.19 10.43 -15.18
CA PHE A 325 10.87 10.94 -15.54
C PHE A 325 10.83 11.47 -16.98
N THR A 326 9.64 11.51 -17.57
CA THR A 326 9.37 12.20 -18.83
C THR A 326 8.64 13.51 -18.57
N ARG A 327 8.88 14.56 -19.35
CA ARG A 327 8.05 15.76 -19.35
C ARG A 327 6.85 15.53 -20.26
N LEU A 328 5.68 15.27 -19.68
CA LEU A 328 4.45 15.03 -20.42
C LEU A 328 3.76 16.36 -20.75
N ASP A 329 3.60 16.66 -22.04
CA ASP A 329 2.81 17.80 -22.51
C ASP A 329 1.32 17.49 -22.29
N MET A 330 0.77 17.91 -21.15
CA MET A 330 -0.54 17.49 -20.66
C MET A 330 -1.51 18.65 -20.45
N ILE A 331 -1.00 19.88 -20.30
CA ILE A 331 -1.81 21.05 -19.97
C ILE A 331 -1.85 22.00 -21.17
N ALA A 332 -3.06 22.40 -21.55
CA ALA A 332 -3.25 23.45 -22.54
C ALA A 332 -2.68 24.78 -22.03
N ASP A 333 -1.78 25.37 -22.80
CA ASP A 333 -1.00 26.54 -22.40
C ASP A 333 -1.03 27.64 -23.49
N PRO A 334 -2.15 28.38 -23.59
CA PRO A 334 -2.29 29.51 -24.50
C PRO A 334 -1.53 30.74 -23.99
N ASP A 335 -1.15 31.66 -24.89
CA ASP A 335 -0.45 32.90 -24.53
C ASP A 335 -1.36 33.84 -23.69
N ASP A 336 -2.66 33.87 -23.99
CA ASP A 336 -3.71 34.37 -23.08
C ASP A 336 -4.41 33.14 -22.46
N PRO A 337 -4.41 32.95 -21.13
CA PRO A 337 -5.06 31.84 -20.43
C PRO A 337 -6.54 31.61 -20.79
N ARG A 338 -7.21 32.60 -21.40
CA ARG A 338 -8.60 32.53 -21.84
C ARG A 338 -8.77 32.11 -23.31
N ASP A 339 -7.72 32.20 -24.11
CA ASP A 339 -7.76 31.92 -25.56
C ASP A 339 -7.34 30.47 -25.89
N LEU A 340 -8.10 29.50 -25.39
CA LEU A 340 -7.88 28.09 -25.74
C LEU A 340 -8.09 27.83 -27.24
N PHE A 341 -8.99 28.56 -27.89
CA PHE A 341 -9.24 28.39 -29.32
C PHE A 341 -8.05 28.83 -30.17
N GLY A 342 -7.33 29.87 -29.74
CA GLY A 342 -6.07 30.31 -30.33
C GLY A 342 -5.02 29.21 -30.42
N MET A 343 -5.03 28.22 -29.52
CA MET A 343 -4.11 27.08 -29.61
C MET A 343 -4.28 26.26 -30.90
N PHE A 344 -5.52 26.03 -31.36
CA PHE A 344 -5.76 25.38 -32.65
C PHE A 344 -5.27 26.22 -33.82
N GLN A 345 -5.35 27.56 -33.69
CA GLN A 345 -4.85 28.49 -34.70
C GLN A 345 -3.32 28.42 -34.82
N ARG A 346 -2.61 28.27 -33.69
CA ARG A 346 -1.13 28.09 -33.66
C ARG A 346 -0.66 26.83 -34.37
N ALA A 347 -1.50 25.81 -34.45
CA ALA A 347 -1.21 24.54 -35.13
C ALA A 347 -1.68 24.49 -36.59
N ARG A 348 -2.17 25.60 -37.16
CA ARG A 348 -2.51 25.65 -38.59
C ARG A 348 -1.25 25.39 -39.43
N PRO A 349 -1.36 24.56 -40.48
CA PRO A 349 -0.22 24.14 -41.30
C PRO A 349 0.47 25.28 -42.05
#